data_AF-A0A6C1KRD6-F1
#
_entry.id   AF-A0A6C1KRD6-F1
#
_cell.length_a   1.000
_cell.length_b   1.000
_cell.length_c   1.000
_cell.angle_alpha   90.00
_cell.angle_beta   90.00
_cell.angle_gamma   90.00
#
_symmetry.space_group_name_H-M   'P 1'
#
loop_
_entity.id
_entity.type
_entity.pdbx_description
1 polymer ?
#
loop_
_entity_poly.entity_id
_entity_poly.type
_entity_poly.pdbx_seq_one_letter_code
_entity_poly.pdbx_strand_id
1 'polypeptide(L)'
;MRAAFQTPPDYRTETFLGAPFACLDVPGAARVLGARPMGAPFSYVITSNASHLVRLNTRKDERFAAALADAGLNVLDGAVPHLLAERLFGLDIPLCPGSDLTAELFEHVIQPDDPVTVIGGSEEMKRRLMARYGIRTLNLHVPPMGFINDPAAVEAAIRFVIEHPARYVFLVVGAPRSEYLAHMIARRGGAVGTGLCVGSALNFLTGLVQRASPAFRRLGLEWLYRLAQSPSTHFERVFVDSLPIFLIAAKAKLNPAAYGMQRGGDGEP
;
A
#
# COMPACT_ATOMS: atom_id res chain seq x y z
N MET A 1 14.59 -2.22 -16.61
CA MET A 1 14.16 -3.63 -16.52
C MET A 1 13.52 -3.80 -15.14
N ARG A 2 12.27 -4.28 -15.05
CA ARG A 2 11.58 -4.50 -13.76
C ARG A 2 12.39 -5.50 -12.94
N ALA A 3 12.87 -5.13 -11.75
CA ALA A 3 13.44 -6.12 -10.85
C ALA A 3 12.27 -6.83 -10.16
N ALA A 4 11.72 -7.84 -10.82
CA ALA A 4 10.54 -8.58 -10.37
C ALA A 4 10.75 -9.14 -8.95
N PHE A 5 9.69 -9.15 -8.15
CA PHE A 5 9.70 -9.90 -6.90
C PHE A 5 9.83 -11.40 -7.20
N GLN A 6 10.58 -12.14 -6.40
CA GLN A 6 10.56 -13.60 -6.48
C GLN A 6 9.26 -14.07 -5.85
N THR A 7 8.36 -14.54 -6.69
CA THR A 7 7.02 -14.96 -6.28
C THR A 7 6.97 -16.47 -6.08
N PRO A 8 6.14 -16.98 -5.16
CA PRO A 8 6.01 -18.42 -4.94
C PRO A 8 5.38 -19.12 -6.17
N PRO A 9 5.50 -20.46 -6.29
CA PRO A 9 4.98 -21.21 -7.44
C PRO A 9 3.46 -21.08 -7.66
N ASP A 10 2.70 -20.83 -6.61
CA ASP A 10 1.25 -20.61 -6.60
C ASP A 10 0.86 -19.14 -6.77
N TYR A 11 1.82 -18.26 -7.08
CA TYR A 11 1.56 -16.85 -7.29
C TYR A 11 0.59 -16.64 -8.45
N ARG A 12 -0.53 -16.00 -8.12
CA ARG A 12 -1.57 -15.59 -9.06
C ARG A 12 -1.84 -14.10 -8.92
N THR A 13 -2.22 -13.49 -10.03
CA THR A 13 -2.69 -12.11 -10.08
C THR A 13 -4.11 -12.07 -10.57
N GLU A 14 -4.98 -11.32 -9.89
CA GLU A 14 -6.37 -11.13 -10.27
C GLU A 14 -6.63 -9.65 -10.55
N THR A 15 -7.32 -9.33 -11.64
CA THR A 15 -7.73 -7.95 -11.91
C THR A 15 -9.08 -7.68 -11.26
N PHE A 16 -9.12 -6.69 -10.38
CA PHE A 16 -10.36 -6.25 -9.72
C PHE A 16 -10.51 -4.73 -9.86
N LEU A 17 -11.62 -4.30 -10.46
CA LEU A 17 -11.96 -2.89 -10.70
C LEU A 17 -10.81 -2.10 -11.36
N GLY A 18 -10.18 -2.68 -12.38
CA GLY A 18 -9.10 -2.05 -13.16
C GLY A 18 -7.71 -2.14 -12.55
N ALA A 19 -7.58 -2.65 -11.32
CA ALA A 19 -6.29 -2.81 -10.64
C ALA A 19 -5.86 -4.29 -10.63
N PRO A 20 -4.61 -4.62 -10.99
CA PRO A 20 -4.07 -5.96 -10.81
C PRO A 20 -3.71 -6.16 -9.33
N PHE A 21 -4.17 -7.25 -8.72
CA PHE A 21 -3.85 -7.63 -7.34
C PHE A 21 -3.06 -8.93 -7.31
N ALA A 22 -1.94 -8.92 -6.58
CA ALA A 22 -1.28 -10.13 -6.14
C ALA A 22 -2.16 -10.82 -5.11
N CYS A 23 -2.55 -12.07 -5.36
CA CYS A 23 -3.36 -12.84 -4.42
C CYS A 23 -2.48 -13.42 -3.31
N LEU A 24 -2.04 -12.55 -2.42
CA LEU A 24 -1.20 -12.88 -1.28
C LEU A 24 -1.88 -12.37 -0.01
N ASP A 25 -1.95 -13.23 1.00
CA ASP A 25 -2.28 -12.81 2.36
C ASP A 25 -1.06 -12.13 3.01
N VAL A 26 -1.22 -11.69 4.27
CA VAL A 26 -0.16 -10.97 4.99
C VAL A 26 1.14 -11.80 5.10
N PRO A 27 1.14 -13.07 5.57
CA PRO A 27 2.35 -13.88 5.62
C PRO A 27 2.96 -14.16 4.25
N GLY A 28 2.13 -14.42 3.23
CA GLY A 28 2.59 -14.65 1.87
C GLY A 28 3.29 -13.43 1.27
N ALA A 29 2.69 -12.25 1.43
CA ALA A 29 3.30 -10.99 1.02
C ALA A 29 4.60 -10.74 1.79
N ALA A 30 4.61 -10.87 3.12
CA ALA A 30 5.81 -10.67 3.93
C ALA A 30 6.96 -11.59 3.51
N ARG A 31 6.68 -12.85 3.17
CA ARG A 31 7.67 -13.82 2.66
C ARG A 31 8.28 -13.37 1.33
N VAL A 32 7.46 -12.90 0.39
CA VAL A 32 7.93 -12.38 -0.90
C VAL A 32 8.82 -11.15 -0.73
N LEU A 33 8.44 -10.24 0.17
CA LEU A 33 9.25 -9.05 0.46
C LEU A 33 10.54 -9.40 1.19
N GLY A 34 10.47 -10.32 2.15
CA GLY A 34 11.62 -10.80 2.93
C GLY A 34 12.66 -11.54 2.10
N ALA A 35 12.23 -12.27 1.06
CA ALA A 35 13.15 -12.96 0.14
C ALA A 35 13.96 -12.01 -0.75
N ARG A 36 13.57 -10.73 -0.84
CA ARG A 36 14.25 -9.78 -1.72
C ARG A 36 15.59 -9.32 -1.11
N PRO A 37 16.72 -9.44 -1.84
CA PRO A 37 18.00 -8.96 -1.33
C PRO A 37 18.04 -7.44 -1.30
N MET A 38 18.72 -6.88 -0.29
CA MET A 38 18.85 -5.44 -0.10
C MET A 38 19.40 -4.72 -1.35
N GLY A 39 20.38 -5.31 -2.03
CA GLY A 39 21.01 -4.72 -3.22
C GLY A 39 20.20 -4.84 -4.51
N ALA A 40 19.00 -5.43 -4.47
CA ALA A 40 18.14 -5.47 -5.65
C ALA A 40 17.74 -4.04 -6.08
N PRO A 41 17.63 -3.76 -7.39
CA PRO A 41 17.09 -2.48 -7.84
C PRO A 41 15.74 -2.17 -7.19
N PHE A 42 15.51 -0.90 -6.86
CA PHE A 42 14.31 -0.48 -6.15
C PHE A 42 13.03 -0.97 -6.85
N SER A 43 12.15 -1.61 -6.09
CA SER A 43 10.79 -1.93 -6.48
C SER A 43 9.87 -1.65 -5.30
N TYR A 44 8.57 -1.50 -5.53
CA TYR A 44 7.66 -1.07 -4.50
C TYR A 44 6.34 -1.83 -4.51
N VAL A 45 5.69 -1.79 -3.35
CA VAL A 45 4.42 -2.44 -3.04
C VAL A 45 3.37 -1.36 -2.77
N ILE A 46 2.21 -1.51 -3.39
CA ILE A 46 1.01 -0.72 -3.10
C ILE A 46 0.03 -1.58 -2.31
N THR A 47 -0.55 -1.02 -1.25
CA THR A 47 -1.63 -1.66 -0.48
C THR A 47 -2.95 -0.98 -0.84
N SER A 48 -3.50 -1.34 -2.00
CA SER A 48 -4.66 -0.64 -2.58
C SER A 48 -5.93 -0.92 -1.78
N ASN A 49 -6.56 0.16 -1.34
CA ASN A 49 -7.85 0.15 -0.67
C ASN A 49 -8.96 0.77 -1.52
N ALA A 50 -10.17 0.89 -0.96
CA ALA A 50 -11.32 1.42 -1.69
C ALA A 50 -11.07 2.80 -2.32
N SER A 51 -10.37 3.70 -1.63
CA SER A 51 -10.06 5.04 -2.15
C SER A 51 -9.11 5.01 -3.36
N HIS A 52 -8.23 4.02 -3.44
CA HIS A 52 -7.36 3.81 -4.60
C HIS A 52 -8.17 3.35 -5.81
N LEU A 53 -9.10 2.40 -5.61
CA LEU A 53 -9.99 1.91 -6.66
C LEU A 53 -10.93 3.01 -7.16
N VAL A 54 -11.48 3.83 -6.26
CA VAL A 54 -12.30 5.00 -6.64
C VAL A 54 -11.46 6.01 -7.42
N ARG A 55 -10.24 6.30 -6.98
CA ARG A 55 -9.33 7.22 -7.67
C ARG A 55 -9.01 6.74 -9.09
N LEU A 56 -8.71 5.45 -9.26
CA LEU A 56 -8.43 4.85 -10.57
C LEU A 56 -9.63 5.00 -11.52
N ASN A 57 -10.84 4.70 -11.05
CA ASN A 57 -12.03 4.58 -11.90
C ASN A 57 -12.82 5.89 -12.08
N THR A 58 -12.85 6.77 -11.08
CA THR A 58 -13.64 8.00 -11.12
C THR A 58 -12.79 9.21 -11.47
N ARG A 59 -11.57 9.31 -10.95
CA ARG A 59 -10.71 10.48 -11.17
C ARG A 59 -9.83 10.34 -12.41
N LYS A 60 -9.77 9.14 -13.02
CA LYS A 60 -8.89 8.81 -14.15
C LYS A 60 -7.48 9.35 -13.94
N ASP A 61 -6.98 9.14 -12.73
CA ASP A 61 -5.70 9.67 -12.28
C ASP A 61 -4.55 8.93 -12.98
N GLU A 62 -4.09 9.46 -14.11
CA GLU A 62 -3.06 8.84 -14.94
C GLU A 62 -1.74 8.66 -14.19
N ARG A 63 -1.41 9.58 -13.28
CA ARG A 63 -0.20 9.48 -12.45
C ARG A 63 -0.31 8.28 -11.50
N PHE A 64 -1.49 8.07 -10.92
CA PHE A 64 -1.75 6.90 -10.08
C PHE A 64 -1.79 5.60 -10.90
N ALA A 65 -2.44 5.61 -12.06
CA ALA A 65 -2.50 4.45 -12.94
C ALA A 65 -1.10 4.02 -13.40
N ALA A 66 -0.22 4.96 -13.74
CA ALA A 66 1.18 4.68 -14.06
C ALA A 66 1.94 4.11 -12.85
N ALA A 67 1.76 4.71 -11.67
CA ALA A 67 2.37 4.19 -10.44
C ALA A 67 1.89 2.77 -10.11
N LEU A 68 0.62 2.47 -10.34
CA LEU A 68 0.07 1.14 -10.15
C LEU A 68 0.60 0.13 -11.17
N ALA A 69 0.71 0.53 -12.44
CA ALA A 69 1.21 -0.32 -13.52
C ALA A 69 2.69 -0.68 -13.37
N ASP A 70 3.49 0.20 -12.76
CA ASP A 70 4.91 -0.01 -12.50
C ASP A 70 5.21 -0.58 -11.10
N ALA A 71 4.19 -0.74 -10.24
CA ALA A 71 4.34 -1.38 -8.94
C ALA A 71 4.76 -2.85 -9.14
N GLY A 72 5.71 -3.32 -8.32
CA GLY A 72 6.12 -4.72 -8.38
C GLY A 72 5.13 -5.66 -7.70
N LEU A 73 4.38 -5.16 -6.70
CA LEU A 73 3.24 -5.83 -6.09
C LEU A 73 2.14 -4.82 -5.76
N ASN A 74 0.89 -5.25 -5.92
CA ASN A 74 -0.27 -4.55 -5.39
C ASN A 74 -1.11 -5.55 -4.61
N VAL A 75 -1.34 -5.31 -3.33
CA VAL A 75 -2.09 -6.19 -2.44
C VAL A 75 -3.36 -5.51 -1.96
N LEU A 76 -4.38 -6.31 -1.61
CA LEU A 76 -5.70 -5.81 -1.30
C LEU A 76 -5.82 -5.37 0.17
N ASP A 77 -6.02 -4.07 0.38
CA ASP A 77 -6.19 -3.48 1.71
C ASP A 77 -7.65 -3.04 1.95
N GLY A 78 -8.26 -3.58 3.00
CA GLY A 78 -9.59 -3.18 3.47
C GLY A 78 -10.68 -4.22 3.21
N ALA A 79 -11.51 -4.43 4.24
CA ALA A 79 -12.58 -5.42 4.22
C ALA A 79 -13.67 -5.14 3.16
N VAL A 80 -13.98 -3.87 2.89
CA VAL A 80 -15.02 -3.50 1.90
C VAL A 80 -14.67 -3.96 0.48
N PRO A 81 -13.51 -3.59 -0.11
CA PRO A 81 -13.17 -4.06 -1.44
C PRO A 81 -12.94 -5.59 -1.48
N HIS A 82 -12.45 -6.20 -0.40
CA HIS A 82 -12.35 -7.66 -0.27
C HIS A 82 -13.70 -8.36 -0.33
N LEU A 83 -14.69 -7.91 0.46
CA LEU A 83 -16.05 -8.46 0.42
C LEU A 83 -16.71 -8.23 -0.95
N LEU A 84 -16.46 -7.11 -1.62
CA LEU A 84 -16.96 -6.89 -2.97
C LEU A 84 -16.33 -7.88 -3.95
N ALA A 85 -15.01 -8.05 -3.94
CA ALA A 85 -14.31 -9.01 -4.80
C ALA A 85 -14.84 -10.43 -4.60
N GLU A 86 -14.94 -10.89 -3.35
CA GLU A 86 -15.42 -12.24 -3.00
C GLU A 86 -16.91 -12.40 -3.34
N ARG A 87 -17.78 -11.56 -2.77
CA ARG A 87 -19.23 -11.79 -2.79
C ARG A 87 -19.92 -11.38 -4.08
N LEU A 88 -19.43 -10.33 -4.75
CA LEU A 88 -20.06 -9.82 -5.96
C LEU A 88 -19.41 -10.37 -7.23
N PHE A 89 -18.11 -10.70 -7.18
CA PHE A 89 -17.36 -11.14 -8.36
C PHE A 89 -16.80 -12.56 -8.26
N GLY A 90 -16.88 -13.21 -7.09
CA GLY A 90 -16.36 -14.57 -6.93
C GLY A 90 -14.83 -14.65 -7.01
N LEU A 91 -14.13 -13.53 -6.81
CA LEU A 91 -12.67 -13.47 -6.90
C LEU A 91 -12.06 -13.83 -5.55
N ASP A 92 -11.17 -14.83 -5.56
CA ASP A 92 -10.40 -15.24 -4.39
C ASP A 92 -9.13 -14.38 -4.26
N ILE A 93 -9.32 -13.13 -3.80
CA ILE A 93 -8.24 -12.18 -3.51
C ILE A 93 -8.09 -12.07 -1.98
N PRO A 94 -7.05 -12.65 -1.38
CA PRO A 94 -6.82 -12.58 0.05
C PRO A 94 -6.69 -11.15 0.56
N LEU A 95 -7.14 -10.92 1.78
CA LEU A 95 -6.99 -9.63 2.45
C LEU A 95 -5.55 -9.47 2.98
N CYS A 96 -4.90 -8.39 2.61
CA CYS A 96 -3.55 -8.04 3.07
C CYS A 96 -3.46 -6.55 3.43
N PRO A 97 -3.95 -6.16 4.63
CA PRO A 97 -3.94 -4.76 5.05
C PRO A 97 -2.51 -4.26 5.24
N GLY A 98 -2.18 -3.07 4.74
CA GLY A 98 -0.80 -2.56 4.78
C GLY A 98 -0.25 -2.37 6.20
N SER A 99 -1.13 -2.11 7.16
CA SER A 99 -0.78 -2.02 8.58
C SER A 99 -0.47 -3.37 9.22
N ASP A 100 -1.10 -4.45 8.75
CA ASP A 100 -0.80 -5.81 9.23
C ASP A 100 0.44 -6.36 8.53
N LEU A 101 0.59 -6.13 7.22
CA LEU A 101 1.83 -6.42 6.49
C LEU A 101 3.04 -5.72 7.12
N THR A 102 2.89 -4.44 7.51
CA THR A 102 3.97 -3.71 8.19
C THR A 102 4.30 -4.35 9.53
N ALA A 103 3.30 -4.74 10.34
CA ALA A 103 3.54 -5.41 11.61
C ALA A 103 4.26 -6.75 11.41
N GLU A 104 3.77 -7.58 10.48
CA GLU A 104 4.36 -8.87 10.12
C GLU A 104 5.83 -8.74 9.70
N LEU A 105 6.15 -7.72 8.90
CA LEU A 105 7.52 -7.45 8.50
C LEU A 105 8.40 -7.12 9.72
N PHE A 106 7.98 -6.20 10.59
CA PHE A 106 8.78 -5.82 11.76
C PHE A 106 8.89 -6.93 12.81
N GLU A 107 7.89 -7.80 12.93
CA GLU A 107 7.85 -8.87 13.92
C GLU A 107 8.62 -10.12 13.48
N HIS A 108 8.62 -10.44 12.18
CA HIS A 108 9.12 -11.74 11.70
C HIS A 108 10.18 -11.66 10.61
N VAL A 109 10.35 -10.52 9.92
CA VAL A 109 11.21 -10.43 8.74
C VAL A 109 12.40 -9.48 8.94
N ILE A 110 12.13 -8.25 9.35
CA ILE A 110 13.11 -7.18 9.53
C ILE A 110 13.99 -7.52 10.73
N GLN A 111 15.29 -7.64 10.48
CA GLN A 111 16.28 -7.86 11.52
C GLN A 111 16.83 -6.54 12.07
N PRO A 112 17.38 -6.51 13.29
CA PRO A 112 18.01 -5.31 13.86
C PRO A 112 19.06 -4.63 12.97
N ASP A 113 19.74 -5.41 12.14
CA ASP A 113 20.79 -4.99 11.21
C ASP A 113 20.30 -4.66 9.80
N ASP A 114 19.02 -4.88 9.48
CA ASP A 114 18.47 -4.43 8.21
C ASP A 114 18.32 -2.89 8.22
N PRO A 115 18.98 -2.15 7.31
CA PRO A 115 18.79 -0.72 7.24
C PRO A 115 17.38 -0.40 6.77
N VAL A 116 16.73 0.51 7.49
CA VAL A 116 15.37 1.01 7.21
C VAL A 116 15.44 2.50 6.86
N THR A 117 14.77 2.89 5.79
CA THR A 117 14.58 4.29 5.43
C THR A 117 13.09 4.64 5.50
N VAL A 118 12.75 5.80 6.06
CA VAL A 118 11.39 6.28 6.21
C VAL A 118 11.27 7.67 5.59
N ILE A 119 10.29 7.84 4.69
CA ILE A 119 9.90 9.14 4.16
C ILE A 119 8.54 9.53 4.75
N GLY A 120 8.47 10.69 5.43
CA GLY A 120 7.34 11.10 6.25
C GLY A 120 7.46 10.61 7.70
N GLY A 121 6.38 10.65 8.47
CA GLY A 121 6.42 10.29 9.89
C GLY A 121 6.98 11.39 10.80
N SER A 122 7.68 11.00 11.87
CA SER A 122 8.22 11.93 12.88
C SER A 122 9.44 11.33 13.61
N GLU A 123 10.24 12.19 14.24
CA GLU A 123 11.36 11.75 15.08
C GLU A 123 10.90 10.84 16.24
N GLU A 124 9.73 11.11 16.80
CA GLU A 124 9.15 10.26 17.85
C GLU A 124 8.78 8.86 17.31
N MET A 125 8.26 8.77 16.07
CA MET A 125 8.02 7.49 15.42
C MET A 125 9.34 6.72 15.26
N LYS A 126 10.39 7.37 14.74
CA LYS A 126 11.72 6.78 14.60
C LYS A 126 12.23 6.25 15.93
N ARG A 127 12.21 7.06 16.98
CA ARG A 127 12.67 6.69 18.33
C ARG A 127 11.95 5.44 18.84
N ARG A 128 10.62 5.39 18.69
CA ARG A 128 9.81 4.24 19.14
C ARG A 128 10.06 2.97 18.32
N LEU A 129 10.24 3.08 17.00
CA LEU A 129 10.56 1.93 16.15
C LEU A 129 11.92 1.33 16.52
N MET A 130 12.94 2.18 16.65
CA MET A 130 14.28 1.74 17.04
C MET A 130 14.28 1.09 18.42
N ALA A 131 13.58 1.68 19.40
CA ALA A 131 13.49 1.12 20.75
C ALA A 131 12.70 -0.20 20.81
N ARG A 132 11.60 -0.30 20.06
CA ARG A 132 10.72 -1.48 20.09
C ARG A 132 11.31 -2.69 19.36
N TYR A 133 11.98 -2.47 18.24
CA TYR A 133 12.46 -3.55 17.35
C TYR A 133 13.99 -3.67 17.30
N GLY A 134 14.72 -2.83 18.05
CA GLY A 134 16.18 -2.87 18.09
C GLY A 134 16.87 -2.44 16.79
N ILE A 135 16.16 -1.73 15.90
CA ILE A 135 16.71 -1.29 14.60
C ILE A 135 17.91 -0.38 14.82
N ARG A 136 19.07 -0.79 14.30
CA ARG A 136 20.34 -0.05 14.44
C ARG A 136 20.43 1.13 13.48
N THR A 137 19.90 0.97 12.27
CA THR A 137 19.96 2.00 11.21
C THR A 137 18.57 2.35 10.72
N LEU A 138 18.06 3.51 11.16
CA LEU A 138 16.82 4.09 10.68
C LEU A 138 17.04 5.52 10.18
N ASN A 139 17.01 5.68 8.86
CA ASN A 139 17.11 6.98 8.18
C ASN A 139 15.71 7.60 8.04
N LEU A 140 15.56 8.86 8.40
CA LEU A 140 14.28 9.55 8.38
C LEU A 140 14.39 10.85 7.60
N HIS A 141 13.50 11.04 6.63
CA HIS A 141 13.30 12.32 5.95
C HIS A 141 11.83 12.72 6.04
N VAL A 142 11.56 13.87 6.65
CA VAL A 142 10.20 14.41 6.79
C VAL A 142 10.02 15.56 5.81
N PRO A 143 9.42 15.32 4.63
CA PRO A 143 9.23 16.38 3.65
C PRO A 143 8.14 17.38 4.12
N PRO A 144 8.14 18.62 3.61
CA PRO A 144 7.15 19.62 3.98
C PRO A 144 5.72 19.21 3.59
N MET A 145 4.73 19.85 4.21
CA MET A 145 3.33 19.64 3.83
C MET A 145 3.12 20.02 2.35
N GLY A 146 2.48 19.15 1.60
CA GLY A 146 2.24 19.37 0.17
C GLY A 146 3.45 19.15 -0.74
N PHE A 147 4.58 18.61 -0.23
CA PHE A 147 5.83 18.44 -0.98
C PHE A 147 5.68 17.78 -2.35
N ILE A 148 4.68 16.92 -2.55
CA ILE A 148 4.47 16.19 -3.80
C ILE A 148 4.20 17.11 -5.01
N ASN A 149 3.85 18.36 -4.75
CA ASN A 149 3.62 19.42 -5.75
C ASN A 149 4.82 20.37 -5.88
N ASP A 150 5.87 20.18 -5.08
CA ASP A 150 7.11 20.94 -5.12
C ASP A 150 8.23 20.06 -5.71
N PRO A 151 8.66 20.30 -6.96
CA PRO A 151 9.72 19.51 -7.60
C PRO A 151 11.03 19.44 -6.79
N ALA A 152 11.40 20.51 -6.08
CA ALA A 152 12.63 20.53 -5.29
C ALA A 152 12.51 19.63 -4.06
N ALA A 153 11.37 19.68 -3.37
CA ALA A 153 11.11 18.81 -2.22
C ALA A 153 10.95 17.33 -2.63
N VAL A 154 10.35 17.06 -3.79
CA VAL A 154 10.32 15.71 -4.38
C VAL A 154 11.72 15.20 -4.69
N GLU A 155 12.55 16.00 -5.36
CA GLU A 155 13.92 15.60 -5.68
C GLU A 155 14.75 15.37 -4.42
N ALA A 156 14.58 16.19 -3.38
CA ALA A 156 15.22 15.99 -2.08
C ALA A 156 14.83 14.64 -1.45
N ALA A 157 13.54 14.27 -1.49
CA ALA A 157 13.09 12.98 -0.98
C ALA A 157 13.64 11.80 -1.81
N ILE A 158 13.71 11.92 -3.14
CA ILE A 158 14.28 10.89 -4.02
C ILE A 158 15.77 10.72 -3.75
N ARG A 159 16.52 11.82 -3.70
CA ARG A 159 17.95 11.81 -3.39
C ARG A 159 18.21 11.20 -2.02
N PHE A 160 17.40 11.53 -1.03
CA PHE A 160 17.54 10.96 0.31
C PHE A 160 17.45 9.43 0.28
N VAL A 161 16.50 8.85 -0.47
CA VAL A 161 16.38 7.39 -0.62
C VAL A 161 17.60 6.77 -1.32
N ILE A 162 18.17 7.46 -2.32
CA ILE A 162 19.36 6.98 -3.06
C ILE A 162 20.61 7.05 -2.17
N GLU A 163 20.77 8.14 -1.41
CA GLU A 163 21.93 8.38 -0.55
C GLU A 163 21.90 7.53 0.74
N HIS A 164 20.72 7.01 1.11
CA HIS A 164 20.51 6.17 2.28
C HIS A 164 19.93 4.80 1.87
N PRO A 165 20.73 3.95 1.20
CA PRO A 165 20.28 2.65 0.73
C PRO A 165 19.78 1.81 1.90
N ALA A 166 18.59 1.27 1.76
CA ALA A 166 17.90 0.50 2.78
C ALA A 166 17.25 -0.72 2.16
N ARG A 167 17.14 -1.81 2.94
CA ARG A 167 16.41 -3.00 2.49
C ARG A 167 14.92 -2.70 2.38
N TYR A 168 14.41 -1.89 3.31
CA TYR A 168 13.01 -1.46 3.38
C TYR A 168 12.91 0.06 3.43
N VAL A 169 12.13 0.63 2.52
CA VAL A 169 11.83 2.06 2.42
C VAL A 169 10.34 2.26 2.68
N PHE A 170 9.98 2.76 3.86
CA PHE A 170 8.58 3.02 4.21
C PHE A 170 8.16 4.43 3.80
N LEU A 171 7.10 4.51 2.98
CA LEU A 171 6.55 5.78 2.49
C LEU A 171 5.31 6.13 3.31
N VAL A 172 5.49 7.00 4.30
CA VAL A 172 4.49 7.42 5.30
C VAL A 172 4.01 8.85 5.02
N VAL A 173 3.76 9.14 3.75
CA VAL A 173 3.26 10.45 3.29
C VAL A 173 1.77 10.42 2.88
N GLY A 174 1.15 9.25 2.99
CA GLY A 174 -0.26 8.99 2.69
C GLY A 174 -0.54 8.83 1.19
N ALA A 175 -1.67 8.22 0.87
CA ALA A 175 -2.13 8.03 -0.49
C ALA A 175 -2.75 9.31 -1.09
N PRO A 176 -2.56 9.58 -2.41
CA PRO A 176 -1.77 8.83 -3.39
C PRO A 176 -0.28 9.25 -3.46
N ARG A 177 0.18 10.09 -2.50
CA ARG A 177 1.51 10.72 -2.54
C ARG A 177 2.63 9.70 -2.39
N SER A 178 2.37 8.62 -1.65
CA SER A 178 3.34 7.54 -1.40
C SER A 178 3.60 6.79 -2.70
N GLU A 179 2.54 6.50 -3.46
CA GLU A 179 2.57 5.76 -4.72
C GLU A 179 3.22 6.60 -5.82
N TYR A 180 2.91 7.89 -5.88
CA TYR A 180 3.60 8.81 -6.79
C TYR A 180 5.09 8.88 -6.50
N LEU A 181 5.48 9.02 -5.23
CA LEU A 181 6.89 9.09 -4.84
C LEU A 181 7.61 7.79 -5.14
N ALA A 182 7.02 6.64 -4.82
CA ALA A 182 7.58 5.32 -5.10
C ALA A 182 7.86 5.14 -6.60
N HIS A 183 6.89 5.52 -7.44
CA HIS A 183 7.02 5.47 -8.88
C HIS A 183 8.15 6.38 -9.38
N MET A 184 8.25 7.62 -8.87
CA MET A 184 9.32 8.54 -9.24
C MET A 184 10.71 8.03 -8.81
N ILE A 185 10.84 7.43 -7.62
CA ILE A 185 12.09 6.81 -7.15
C ILE A 185 12.50 5.67 -8.09
N ALA A 186 11.55 4.77 -8.42
CA ALA A 186 11.81 3.64 -9.31
C ALA A 186 12.24 4.10 -10.72
N ARG A 187 11.59 5.15 -11.25
CA ARG A 187 11.88 5.72 -12.58
C ARG A 187 13.19 6.51 -12.63
N ARG A 188 13.58 7.17 -11.53
CA ARG A 188 14.88 7.86 -11.43
C ARG A 188 16.05 6.88 -11.54
N GLY A 189 15.90 5.69 -10.95
CA GLY A 189 16.96 4.70 -10.84
C GLY A 189 17.99 5.06 -9.75
N GLY A 190 18.91 4.13 -9.47
CA GLY A 190 19.97 4.31 -8.47
C GLY A 190 19.57 3.95 -7.03
N ALA A 191 18.28 3.92 -6.70
CA ALA A 191 17.79 3.37 -5.44
C ALA A 191 17.78 1.83 -5.44
N VAL A 192 17.88 1.23 -4.25
CA VAL A 192 17.82 -0.21 -4.02
C VAL A 192 16.77 -0.56 -2.96
N GLY A 193 16.42 -1.84 -2.86
CA GLY A 193 15.53 -2.37 -1.82
C GLY A 193 14.04 -2.34 -2.19
N THR A 194 13.19 -2.38 -1.15
CA THR A 194 11.74 -2.49 -1.28
C THR A 194 11.04 -1.26 -0.71
N GLY A 195 10.31 -0.52 -1.55
CA GLY A 195 9.39 0.54 -1.14
C GLY A 195 8.05 0.01 -0.66
N LEU A 196 7.52 0.54 0.44
CA LEU A 196 6.22 0.19 0.99
C LEU A 196 5.30 1.42 1.08
N CYS A 197 4.27 1.46 0.24
CA CYS A 197 3.22 2.47 0.28
C CYS A 197 2.14 2.07 1.30
N VAL A 198 2.46 2.20 2.60
CA VAL A 198 1.62 1.71 3.70
C VAL A 198 0.97 2.81 4.54
N GLY A 199 1.11 4.07 4.11
CA GLY A 199 0.52 5.23 4.79
C GLY A 199 0.93 5.31 6.26
N SER A 200 -0.05 5.43 7.16
CA SER A 200 0.20 5.60 8.60
C SER A 200 0.56 4.30 9.35
N ALA A 201 0.89 3.20 8.68
CA ALA A 201 1.19 1.91 9.31
C ALA A 201 2.20 2.00 10.47
N LEU A 202 3.30 2.73 10.27
CA LEU A 202 4.33 2.91 11.31
C LEU A 202 3.83 3.71 12.52
N ASN A 203 2.88 4.63 12.34
CA ASN A 203 2.27 5.35 13.45
C ASN A 203 1.42 4.44 14.34
N PHE A 204 0.76 3.44 13.74
CA PHE A 204 0.02 2.43 14.50
C PHE A 204 0.97 1.51 15.27
N LEU A 205 2.07 1.09 14.62
CA LEU A 205 3.06 0.20 15.22
C LEU A 205 3.75 0.83 16.45
N THR A 206 3.96 2.14 16.40
CA THR A 206 4.55 2.93 17.49
C THR A 206 3.53 3.40 18.53
N GLY A 207 2.24 3.09 18.35
CA GLY A 207 1.16 3.53 19.25
C GLY A 207 0.95 5.05 19.26
N LEU A 208 1.47 5.78 18.28
CA LEU A 208 1.23 7.22 18.12
C LEU A 208 -0.19 7.49 17.60
N VAL A 209 -0.77 6.54 16.89
CA VAL A 209 -2.16 6.55 16.48
C VAL A 209 -2.81 5.26 16.97
N GLN A 210 -3.96 5.36 17.64
CA GLN A 210 -4.71 4.20 18.08
C GLN A 210 -5.37 3.50 16.87
N ARG A 211 -5.24 2.16 16.80
CA ARG A 211 -5.98 1.34 15.83
C ARG A 211 -7.40 1.09 16.33
N ALA A 212 -8.31 0.79 15.42
CA ALA A 212 -9.61 0.22 15.78
C ALA A 212 -9.43 -1.11 16.51
N SER A 213 -10.33 -1.40 17.46
CA SER A 213 -10.27 -2.66 18.19
C SER A 213 -10.43 -3.85 17.23
N PRO A 214 -9.92 -5.05 17.59
CA PRO A 214 -9.99 -6.24 16.73
C PRO A 214 -11.41 -6.58 16.27
N ALA A 215 -12.43 -6.29 17.10
CA ALA A 215 -13.84 -6.49 16.75
C ALA A 215 -14.27 -5.59 15.58
N PHE A 216 -13.97 -4.28 15.66
CA PHE A 216 -14.27 -3.34 14.57
C PHE A 216 -13.52 -3.68 13.28
N ARG A 217 -12.28 -4.16 13.40
CA ARG A 217 -11.48 -4.59 12.24
C ARG A 217 -12.05 -5.84 11.57
N ARG A 218 -12.41 -6.86 12.35
CA ARG A 218 -13.05 -8.09 11.86
C ARG A 218 -14.39 -7.83 11.20
N LEU A 219 -15.16 -6.87 11.72
CA LEU A 219 -16.45 -6.46 11.14
C LEU A 219 -16.30 -5.52 9.93
N GLY A 220 -15.08 -5.15 9.54
CA GLY A 220 -14.85 -4.17 8.47
C GLY A 220 -15.35 -2.75 8.82
N LEU A 221 -15.62 -2.47 10.09
CA LEU A 221 -16.16 -1.21 10.62
C LEU A 221 -15.06 -0.25 11.10
N GLU A 222 -13.80 -0.51 10.74
CA GLU A 222 -12.69 0.38 11.07
C GLU A 222 -12.90 1.81 10.53
N TRP A 223 -13.54 1.94 9.36
CA TRP A 223 -13.91 3.25 8.81
C TRP A 223 -14.93 3.98 9.71
N LEU A 224 -15.88 3.26 10.30
CA LEU A 224 -16.90 3.82 11.21
C LEU A 224 -16.27 4.27 12.53
N TYR A 225 -15.34 3.47 13.07
CA TYR A 225 -14.57 3.84 14.27
C TYR A 225 -13.69 5.09 14.04
N ARG A 226 -13.08 5.23 12.85
CA ARG A 226 -12.31 6.43 12.49
C ARG A 226 -13.19 7.65 12.27
N LEU A 227 -14.35 7.47 11.65
CA LEU A 227 -15.35 8.53 11.48
C LEU A 227 -15.83 9.06 12.83
N ALA A 228 -16.05 8.18 13.82
CA ALA A 228 -16.43 8.58 15.17
C ALA A 228 -15.34 9.39 15.90
N GLN A 229 -14.06 9.14 15.60
CA GLN A 229 -12.93 9.85 16.24
C GLN A 229 -12.54 11.17 15.57
N SER A 230 -12.77 11.31 14.27
CA SER A 230 -12.38 12.51 13.53
C SER A 230 -13.36 12.79 12.38
N PRO A 231 -14.61 13.16 12.71
CA PRO A 231 -15.71 13.24 11.75
C PRO A 231 -15.44 14.21 10.60
N SER A 232 -14.85 15.39 10.84
CA SER A 232 -14.62 16.39 9.79
C SER A 232 -13.62 15.96 8.71
N THR A 233 -12.54 15.26 9.08
CA THR A 233 -11.50 14.82 8.13
C THR A 233 -11.75 13.43 7.54
N HIS A 234 -12.50 12.58 8.24
CA HIS A 234 -12.84 11.23 7.75
C HIS A 234 -14.15 11.19 6.97
N PHE A 235 -15.07 12.15 7.15
CA PHE A 235 -16.32 12.17 6.39
C PHE A 235 -16.05 12.32 4.89
N GLU A 236 -15.20 13.25 4.48
CA GLU A 236 -14.81 13.38 3.06
C GLU A 236 -14.12 12.10 2.54
N ARG A 237 -13.17 11.54 3.31
CA ARG A 237 -12.49 10.30 2.91
C ARG A 237 -13.40 9.07 2.80
N VAL A 238 -14.40 8.96 3.66
CA VAL A 238 -15.31 7.82 3.65
C VAL A 238 -16.37 8.02 2.56
N PHE A 239 -17.08 9.15 2.58
CA PHE A 239 -18.24 9.36 1.72
C PHE A 239 -17.87 9.83 0.30
N VAL A 240 -16.81 10.62 0.15
CA VAL A 240 -16.38 11.13 -1.17
C VAL A 240 -15.32 10.22 -1.78
N ASP A 241 -14.33 9.78 -1.01
CA ASP A 241 -13.22 9.00 -1.57
C ASP A 241 -13.50 7.48 -1.62
N SER A 242 -14.39 6.94 -0.78
CA SER A 242 -14.55 5.47 -0.65
C SER A 242 -15.93 4.96 -1.06
N LEU A 243 -17.04 5.62 -0.74
CA LEU A 243 -18.39 5.15 -1.10
C LEU A 243 -18.66 5.00 -2.61
N PRO A 244 -18.07 5.79 -3.52
CA PRO A 244 -18.26 5.55 -4.95
C PRO A 244 -17.84 4.16 -5.41
N ILE A 245 -17.09 3.40 -4.60
CA ILE A 245 -16.73 2.01 -4.89
C ILE A 245 -17.95 1.13 -5.13
N PHE A 246 -19.06 1.33 -4.43
CA PHE A 246 -20.27 0.51 -4.62
C PHE A 246 -20.91 0.79 -5.99
N LEU A 247 -20.93 2.05 -6.43
CA LEU A 247 -21.39 2.43 -7.76
C LEU A 247 -20.46 1.90 -8.85
N ILE A 248 -19.15 1.96 -8.61
CA ILE A 248 -18.15 1.39 -9.52
C ILE A 248 -18.34 -0.13 -9.62
N ALA A 249 -18.51 -0.83 -8.50
CA ALA A 249 -18.75 -2.26 -8.48
C ALA A 249 -20.04 -2.65 -9.20
N ALA A 250 -21.13 -1.89 -9.00
CA ALA A 250 -22.37 -2.09 -9.73
C ALA A 250 -22.19 -1.91 -11.26
N LYS A 251 -21.50 -0.86 -11.69
CA LYS A 251 -21.16 -0.64 -13.11
C LYS A 251 -20.26 -1.74 -13.67
N ALA A 252 -19.28 -2.17 -12.90
CA ALA A 252 -18.37 -3.25 -13.28
C ALA A 252 -19.08 -4.59 -13.40
N LYS A 253 -20.13 -4.86 -12.61
CA LYS A 253 -20.96 -6.07 -12.77
C LYS A 253 -21.71 -6.06 -14.10
N LEU A 254 -22.16 -4.90 -14.56
CA LEU A 254 -22.84 -4.74 -15.85
C LEU A 254 -21.88 -4.81 -17.04
N ASN A 255 -20.67 -4.27 -16.90
CA ASN A 255 -19.64 -4.31 -17.94
C ASN A 255 -18.25 -4.61 -17.37
N PRO A 256 -17.93 -5.88 -17.06
CA PRO A 256 -16.66 -6.26 -16.44
C PRO A 256 -15.43 -5.90 -17.31
N ALA A 257 -15.57 -5.99 -18.63
CA ALA A 257 -14.49 -5.71 -19.58
C ALA A 257 -14.01 -4.25 -19.51
N ALA A 258 -14.92 -3.28 -19.26
CA ALA A 258 -14.55 -1.88 -19.07
C ALA A 258 -13.66 -1.63 -17.84
N TYR A 259 -13.62 -2.59 -16.92
CA TYR A 259 -12.81 -2.56 -15.69
C TYR A 259 -11.64 -3.55 -15.75
N GLY A 260 -11.26 -4.02 -16.95
CA GLY A 260 -10.15 -4.95 -17.15
C GLY A 260 -10.38 -6.33 -16.52
N MET A 261 -11.61 -6.64 -16.13
CA MET A 261 -11.97 -7.91 -15.51
C MET A 261 -12.38 -8.91 -16.58
N GLN A 262 -11.86 -10.14 -16.49
CA GLN A 262 -12.35 -11.24 -17.31
C GLN A 262 -13.74 -11.66 -16.80
N ARG A 263 -14.69 -11.93 -17.70
CA ARG A 263 -15.91 -12.63 -17.29
C ARG A 263 -15.47 -14.02 -16.85
N GLY A 264 -15.72 -14.36 -15.57
CA GLY A 264 -15.67 -15.76 -15.15
C GLY A 264 -16.52 -16.55 -16.14
N GLY A 265 -15.93 -17.60 -16.70
CA GLY A 265 -16.56 -18.41 -17.74
C GLY A 265 -18.00 -18.71 -17.38
N ASP A 266 -18.87 -18.54 -18.35
CA ASP A 266 -20.20 -19.11 -18.32
C ASP A 266 -20.00 -20.60 -17.98
N GLY A 267 -20.37 -20.97 -16.75
CA GLY A 267 -20.80 -22.33 -16.50
C GLY A 267 -22.07 -22.48 -17.32
N GLU A 268 -21.91 -22.91 -18.58
CA GLU A 268 -23.03 -23.46 -19.33
C GLU A 268 -23.62 -24.62 -18.51
N PRO A 269 -24.96 -24.71 -18.42
CA PRO A 269 -25.65 -25.76 -17.69
C PRO A 269 -25.40 -27.16 -18.27
#